data_AF-A0A443SG45-F1
#
_entry.id   AF-A0A443SG45-F1
#
_cell.length_a   1.000
_cell.length_b   1.000
_cell.length_c   1.000
_cell.angle_alpha   90.00
_cell.angle_beta   90.00
_cell.angle_gamma   90.00
#
_symmetry.space_group_name_H-M   'P 1'
#
loop_
_entity.id
_entity.type
_entity.pdbx_description
1 polymer ?
#
loop_
_entity_poly.entity_id
_entity_poly.type
_entity_poly.pdbx_seq_one_letter_code
_entity_poly.pdbx_strand_id
1 'polypeptide(L)'
;MSASSASNYVVEHLATFSTSLPQQQQTTPKVALQRLFAMEKTSGIWTQRMTIKFDGSHMLIVDGDSTDIVERFPVTLIQEPTAFNHHNHIYNNILIFTVQHPDESQ
;
A
#
# COMPACT_ATOMS: atom_id res chain seq x y z
N MET A 1 -8.26 15.02 28.77
CA MET A 1 -7.63 13.91 28.04
C MET A 1 -7.83 14.18 26.57
N SER A 2 -6.80 14.63 25.87
CA SER A 2 -6.89 14.96 24.45
C SER A 2 -6.93 13.65 23.66
N ALA A 3 -8.07 13.32 23.06
CA ALA A 3 -8.13 12.25 22.08
C ALA A 3 -7.17 12.63 20.94
N SER A 4 -6.05 11.94 20.80
CA SER A 4 -5.27 12.00 19.57
C SER A 4 -6.22 11.57 18.45
N SER A 5 -6.64 12.52 17.62
CA SER A 5 -7.46 12.23 16.45
C SER A 5 -6.70 11.20 15.62
N ALA A 6 -7.15 9.93 15.66
CA ALA A 6 -6.57 8.90 14.82
C ALA A 6 -6.72 9.37 13.37
N SER A 7 -5.59 9.70 12.73
CA SER A 7 -5.59 10.18 11.36
C SER A 7 -6.01 9.03 10.46
N ASN A 8 -7.25 9.07 10.02
CA ASN A 8 -7.81 8.16 9.04
C ASN A 8 -7.59 8.76 7.66
N TYR A 9 -6.89 8.04 6.78
CA TYR A 9 -6.60 8.49 5.43
C TYR A 9 -7.47 7.72 4.45
N VAL A 10 -8.39 8.41 3.79
CA VAL A 10 -9.18 7.82 2.70
C VAL A 10 -8.30 7.76 1.46
N VAL A 11 -8.23 6.57 0.86
CA VAL A 11 -7.40 6.28 -0.32
C VAL A 11 -8.18 5.46 -1.33
N GLU A 12 -7.72 5.48 -2.59
CA GLU A 12 -8.09 4.50 -3.60
C GLU A 12 -6.99 3.44 -3.63
N HIS A 13 -7.31 2.22 -3.21
CA HIS A 13 -6.41 1.08 -3.38
C HIS A 13 -6.32 0.73 -4.87
N LEU A 14 -5.10 0.59 -5.37
CA LEU A 14 -4.83 0.32 -6.79
C LEU A 14 -4.42 -1.13 -7.04
N ALA A 15 -3.51 -1.67 -6.21
CA ALA A 15 -3.01 -3.04 -6.34
C ALA A 15 -2.21 -3.47 -5.11
N THR A 16 -2.16 -4.79 -4.87
CA THR A 16 -1.19 -5.45 -3.99
C THR A 16 -0.45 -6.51 -4.81
N PHE A 17 0.87 -6.52 -4.76
CA PHE A 17 1.70 -7.52 -5.44
C PHE A 17 2.44 -8.37 -4.40
N SER A 18 2.24 -9.68 -4.42
CA SER A 18 3.10 -10.59 -3.64
C SER A 18 4.49 -10.65 -4.27
N THR A 19 5.52 -10.45 -3.46
CA THR A 19 6.92 -10.53 -3.87
C THR A 19 7.51 -11.88 -3.48
N SER A 20 6.89 -12.99 -3.88
CA SER A 20 7.44 -14.35 -3.67
C SER A 20 8.66 -14.66 -4.55
N LEU A 21 9.36 -13.63 -5.04
CA LEU A 21 10.50 -13.78 -5.91
C LEU A 21 11.78 -14.00 -5.06
N PRO A 22 12.73 -14.84 -5.51
CA PRO A 22 14.00 -15.03 -4.81
C PRO A 22 14.69 -13.68 -4.53
N GLN A 23 15.43 -13.58 -3.41
CA GLN A 23 16.10 -12.35 -2.91
C GLN A 23 16.84 -11.52 -3.99
N GLN A 24 17.26 -12.13 -5.10
CA GLN A 24 17.92 -11.46 -6.24
C GLN A 24 16.97 -10.67 -7.16
N GLN A 25 15.65 -10.71 -6.95
CA GLN A 25 14.63 -9.95 -7.69
C GLN A 25 13.72 -9.13 -6.74
N GLN A 26 14.33 -8.54 -5.72
CA GLN A 26 13.63 -7.68 -4.77
C GLN A 26 12.85 -6.59 -5.53
N THR A 27 11.54 -6.55 -5.32
CA THR A 27 10.68 -5.60 -6.02
C THR A 27 10.89 -4.22 -5.41
N THR A 28 11.56 -3.34 -6.15
CA THR A 28 11.71 -1.93 -5.75
C THR A 28 10.42 -1.15 -6.03
N PRO A 29 10.17 -0.01 -5.36
CA PRO A 29 9.02 0.85 -5.65
C PRO A 29 8.91 1.22 -7.13
N LYS A 30 10.05 1.44 -7.81
CA LYS A 30 10.11 1.71 -9.25
C LYS A 30 9.59 0.54 -10.08
N VAL A 31 9.98 -0.68 -9.75
CA VAL A 31 9.51 -1.89 -10.45
C VAL A 31 8.02 -2.12 -10.18
N ALA A 32 7.55 -1.88 -8.95
CA ALA A 32 6.13 -1.95 -8.61
C ALA A 32 5.29 -0.97 -9.45
N LEU A 33 5.74 0.28 -9.61
CA LEU A 33 5.08 1.27 -10.47
C LEU A 33 5.07 0.84 -11.95
N GLN A 34 6.17 0.28 -12.46
CA GLN A 34 6.23 -0.23 -13.83
C GLN A 34 5.21 -1.37 -14.04
N ARG A 35 5.08 -2.28 -13.06
CA ARG A 35 4.08 -3.35 -13.09
C ARG A 35 2.65 -2.79 -13.02
N LEU A 36 2.41 -1.80 -12.16
CA LEU A 36 1.11 -1.12 -12.05
C LEU A 36 0.68 -0.51 -13.39
N PHE A 37 1.57 0.25 -14.05
CA PHE A 37 1.27 0.86 -15.35
C PHE A 37 1.17 -0.15 -16.49
N ALA A 38 1.88 -1.28 -16.40
CA ALA A 38 1.67 -2.38 -17.34
C ALA A 38 0.27 -2.98 -17.17
N MET A 39 -0.16 -3.23 -15.93
CA MET A 39 -1.48 -3.77 -15.60
C MET A 39 -2.61 -2.86 -16.10
N GLU A 40 -2.47 -1.54 -15.90
CA GLU A 40 -3.40 -0.56 -16.46
C GLU A 40 -3.60 -0.73 -17.97
N LYS A 41 -2.51 -0.88 -18.72
CA LYS A 41 -2.56 -1.01 -20.18
C LYS A 41 -3.12 -2.34 -20.65
N THR A 42 -2.93 -3.42 -19.88
CA THR A 42 -3.29 -4.79 -20.31
C THR A 42 -4.68 -5.21 -19.86
N SER A 43 -5.06 -4.91 -18.62
CA SER A 43 -6.28 -5.41 -17.99
C SER A 43 -7.12 -4.30 -17.36
N GLY A 44 -6.60 -3.07 -17.31
CA GLY A 44 -7.14 -2.00 -16.47
C GLY A 44 -6.79 -2.20 -15.00
N ILE A 45 -7.03 -1.15 -14.22
CA ILE A 45 -6.95 -1.15 -12.76
C ILE A 45 -8.35 -0.88 -12.24
N TRP A 46 -8.83 -1.76 -11.37
CA TRP A 46 -10.07 -1.53 -10.62
C TRP A 46 -9.69 -0.95 -9.27
N THR A 47 -10.06 0.30 -9.05
CA THR A 47 -9.78 0.97 -7.77
C THR A 47 -10.86 0.65 -6.77
N GLN A 48 -10.48 0.57 -5.50
CA GLN A 48 -11.41 0.41 -4.39
C GLN A 48 -11.14 1.47 -3.33
N ARG A 49 -12.19 2.21 -2.96
CA ARG A 49 -12.12 3.17 -1.87
C ARG A 49 -11.88 2.43 -0.55
N MET A 50 -10.87 2.85 0.18
CA MET A 50 -10.47 2.26 1.47
C MET A 50 -10.05 3.35 2.46
N THR A 51 -9.87 2.98 3.72
CA THR A 51 -9.33 3.84 4.76
C THR A 51 -8.08 3.21 5.38
N ILE A 52 -6.96 3.94 5.35
CA ILE A 52 -5.76 3.61 6.11
C ILE A 52 -5.88 4.20 7.51
N LYS A 53 -5.72 3.36 8.54
CA LYS A 53 -5.73 3.76 9.95
C LYS A 53 -4.49 3.24 10.66
N PHE A 54 -3.99 4.00 11.62
CA PHE A 54 -2.94 3.53 12.52
C PHE A 54 -3.57 3.25 13.89
N ASP A 55 -3.53 1.98 14.30
CA ASP A 55 -4.03 1.51 15.60
C ASP A 55 -2.90 0.82 16.36
N GLY A 56 -2.36 1.51 17.36
CA GLY A 56 -1.18 1.08 18.11
C GLY A 56 0.01 0.81 17.19
N SER A 57 0.46 -0.45 17.15
CA SER A 57 1.59 -0.91 16.33
C SER A 57 1.19 -1.46 14.96
N HIS A 58 -0.05 -1.22 14.50
CA HIS A 58 -0.56 -1.74 13.24
C HIS A 58 -1.07 -0.64 12.31
N MET A 59 -0.78 -0.80 11.02
CA MET A 59 -1.49 -0.14 9.94
C MET A 59 -2.64 -1.05 9.51
N LEU A 60 -3.86 -0.52 9.53
CA LEU A 60 -5.07 -1.21 9.11
C LEU A 60 -5.54 -0.63 7.79
N ILE A 61 -5.85 -1.51 6.84
CA ILE A 61 -6.59 -1.16 5.63
C ILE A 61 -8.03 -1.61 5.87
N VAL A 62 -8.93 -0.64 5.96
CA VAL A 62 -10.36 -0.85 6.21
C VAL A 62 -11.11 -0.59 4.92
N ASP A 63 -12.07 -1.44 4.61
CA ASP A 63 -12.95 -1.24 3.46
C ASP A 63 -13.69 0.11 3.55
N GLY A 64 -13.95 0.74 2.41
CA GLY A 64 -14.52 2.09 2.36
C GLY A 64 -16.02 2.17 2.62
N ASP A 65 -16.75 1.07 2.35
CA ASP A 65 -18.21 1.01 2.44
C ASP A 65 -18.68 0.27 3.69
N SER A 66 -17.81 -0.56 4.27
CA SER A 66 -18.04 -1.30 5.51
C SER A 66 -17.05 -0.89 6.62
N THR A 67 -17.13 -1.57 7.76
CA THR A 67 -16.16 -1.43 8.85
C THR A 67 -15.13 -2.57 8.87
N ASP A 68 -15.11 -3.38 7.83
CA ASP A 68 -14.32 -4.61 7.79
C ASP A 68 -12.84 -4.29 7.56
N ILE A 69 -11.98 -4.95 8.34
CA ILE A 69 -10.53 -4.87 8.17
C ILE A 69 -10.15 -5.81 7.04
N VAL A 70 -9.67 -5.24 5.94
CA VAL A 70 -9.23 -5.98 4.74
C VAL A 70 -7.81 -6.49 4.94
N GLU A 71 -6.91 -5.63 5.41
CA GLU A 71 -5.52 -5.99 5.69
C GLU A 71 -5.03 -5.37 7.01
N ARG A 72 -4.09 -6.07 7.66
CA ARG A 72 -3.46 -5.64 8.91
C ARG A 72 -1.96 -5.88 8.83
N PHE A 73 -1.19 -4.80 8.83
CA PHE A 73 0.27 -4.85 8.76
C PHE A 73 0.90 -4.35 10.05
N PRO A 74 1.79 -5.12 10.69
CA PRO A 74 2.63 -4.59 11.76
C PRO A 74 3.48 -3.44 11.22
N VAL A 75 3.46 -2.29 11.87
CA VAL A 75 4.23 -1.10 11.45
C VAL A 75 5.72 -1.40 11.37
N THR A 76 6.22 -2.29 12.21
CA THR A 76 7.62 -2.74 12.24
C THR A 76 8.07 -3.46 10.97
N LEU A 77 7.14 -3.99 10.18
CA LEU A 77 7.42 -4.68 8.92
C LEU A 77 7.25 -3.77 7.69
N ILE A 78 6.72 -2.56 7.86
CA ILE A 78 6.56 -1.59 6.77
C ILE A 78 7.90 -0.90 6.54
N GLN A 79 8.38 -0.96 5.29
CA GLN A 79 9.65 -0.40 4.86
C GLN A 79 9.46 0.62 3.75
N GLU A 80 10.31 1.65 3.80
CA GLU A 80 10.50 2.66 2.77
C GLU A 80 9.20 3.17 2.10
N PRO A 81 8.22 3.73 2.86
CA PRO A 81 7.04 4.32 2.27
C PRO A 81 7.44 5.36 1.21
N THR A 82 7.04 5.14 -0.03
CA THR A 82 7.47 5.95 -1.18
C THR A 82 6.26 6.65 -1.78
N ALA A 83 6.34 7.97 -1.93
CA ALA A 83 5.34 8.77 -2.63
C ALA A 83 5.76 9.01 -4.08
N PHE A 84 4.85 8.76 -5.03
CA PHE A 84 5.00 9.08 -6.43
C PHE A 84 4.05 10.21 -6.80
N ASN A 85 4.61 11.41 -6.99
CA ASN A 85 3.88 12.64 -7.29
C ASN A 85 4.36 13.19 -8.64
N HIS A 86 3.86 12.63 -9.75
CA HIS A 86 4.19 13.14 -11.08
C HIS A 86 3.04 13.98 -11.63
N HIS A 87 3.22 15.30 -11.65
CA HIS A 87 2.17 16.28 -12.00
C HIS A 87 1.50 16.05 -13.36
N ASN A 88 2.18 15.39 -14.31
CA ASN A 88 1.68 15.13 -15.65
C ASN A 88 1.14 13.69 -15.85
N HIS A 89 1.05 12.88 -14.79
CA HIS A 89 0.47 11.53 -14.84
C HIS A 89 -0.94 11.55 -14.25
N ILE A 90 -1.85 10.72 -14.78
CA ILE A 90 -3.18 10.49 -14.18
C ILE A 90 -3.10 9.91 -12.75
N TYR A 91 -1.94 9.34 -12.39
CA TYR A 91 -1.61 8.92 -11.04
C TYR A 91 -0.53 9.86 -10.49
N ASN A 92 -0.97 11.03 -10.01
CA ASN A 92 -0.10 12.08 -9.50
C ASN A 92 -0.02 12.14 -7.97
N ASN A 93 -0.53 11.11 -7.28
CA ASN A 93 -0.46 10.94 -5.84
C ASN A 93 -0.59 9.45 -5.44
N ILE A 94 0.44 8.65 -5.73
CA ILE A 94 0.49 7.24 -5.30
C ILE A 94 1.36 7.12 -4.06
N LEU A 95 0.87 6.40 -3.04
CA LEU A 95 1.66 5.93 -1.90
C LEU A 95 1.96 4.43 -2.08
N ILE A 96 3.22 4.07 -1.92
CA ILE A 96 3.68 2.67 -2.03
C ILE A 96 4.24 2.26 -0.67
N PHE A 97 3.72 1.15 -0.15
CA PHE A 97 4.25 0.49 1.04
C PHE A 97 4.92 -0.81 0.63
N THR A 98 6.19 -0.98 1.02
CA THR A 98 6.84 -2.30 0.97
C THR A 98 6.65 -2.92 2.34
N VAL A 99 6.12 -4.14 2.43
CA VAL A 99 5.95 -4.84 3.71
C VAL A 99 6.75 -6.13 3.67
N GLN A 100 7.66 -6.31 4.61
CA GLN A 100 8.42 -7.55 4.73
C GLN A 100 7.50 -8.69 5.17
N HIS A 101 7.74 -9.88 4.61
CA HIS A 101 7.09 -11.08 5.11
C HIS A 101 7.71 -11.43 6.48
N PRO A 102 6.90 -11.79 7.50
CA PRO A 102 7.43 -12.13 8.83
C PRO A 102 8.42 -13.31 8.84
N ASP A 103 8.46 -14.11 7.76
CA ASP A 103 9.39 -15.24 7.61
C ASP A 103 10.73 -14.88 6.93
N GLU A 104 10.94 -13.63 6.49
CA GLU A 104 12.17 -13.19 5.82
C GLU A 104 13.26 -12.65 6.78
N SER A 105 13.00 -12.64 8.08
CA SER A 105 14.02 -12.38 9.09
C SER A 105 14.72 -13.69 9.51
N GLN A 106 15.56 -14.24 8.62
CA GLN A 106 16.68 -15.12 8.98
C GLN A 106 17.88 -14.90 8.06
#